data_AF-A0A2M7EGS6-F1
#
_entry.id   AF-A0A2M7EGS6-F1
#
_cell.length_a   1.000
_cell.length_b   1.000
_cell.length_c   1.000
_cell.angle_alpha   90.00
_cell.angle_beta   90.00
_cell.angle_gamma   90.00
#
_symmetry.space_group_name_H-M   'P 1'
#
loop_
_entity.id
_entity.type
_entity.pdbx_description
1 polymer ?
#
loop_
_entity_poly.entity_id
_entity_poly.type
_entity_poly.pdbx_seq_one_letter_code
_entity_poly.pdbx_strand_id
1 'polypeptide(L)'
;MKTKMFKKALPTEGYYDTHGVLKDIIDEDIDLSLDDALRKDITSGRRKRTLRNISIKIDPLYLQSIKKIATFKGIPYQTLVRQWLTEKIRKELKIA
;
A
#
# COMPACT_ATOMS: atom_id res chain seq x y z
N MET A 1 -36.84 -30.48 -2.61
CA MET A 1 -36.23 -29.18 -2.95
C MET A 1 -35.13 -28.87 -1.96
N LYS A 2 -33.88 -28.70 -2.40
CA LYS A 2 -32.87 -27.71 -1.93
C LYS A 2 -31.69 -27.76 -2.91
N THR A 3 -31.78 -26.97 -3.97
CA THR A 3 -30.71 -26.84 -4.98
C THR A 3 -29.53 -26.11 -4.36
N LYS A 4 -28.37 -26.76 -4.25
CA LYS A 4 -27.12 -26.12 -3.82
C LYS A 4 -26.68 -25.14 -4.91
N MET A 5 -26.77 -23.84 -4.62
CA MET A 5 -26.21 -22.80 -5.49
C MET A 5 -24.69 -22.86 -5.43
N PHE A 6 -24.07 -23.28 -6.52
CA PHE A 6 -22.64 -23.08 -6.74
C PHE A 6 -22.37 -21.58 -6.88
N LYS A 7 -21.71 -20.98 -5.88
CA LYS A 7 -21.16 -19.62 -6.01
C LYS A 7 -20.00 -19.68 -7.00
N LYS A 8 -20.24 -19.19 -8.20
CA LYS A 8 -19.23 -19.01 -9.24
C LYS A 8 -18.12 -18.11 -8.69
N ALA A 9 -16.90 -18.63 -8.61
CA ALA A 9 -15.74 -17.82 -8.28
C ALA A 9 -15.53 -16.77 -9.38
N LEU A 10 -15.81 -15.52 -9.08
CA LEU A 10 -15.51 -14.40 -9.98
C LEU A 10 -13.99 -14.16 -10.00
N PRO A 11 -13.42 -13.77 -11.16
CA PRO A 11 -12.04 -13.33 -11.24
C PRO A 11 -11.83 -12.14 -10.29
N THR A 12 -10.72 -12.19 -9.55
CA THR A 12 -10.41 -11.28 -8.44
C THR A 12 -10.48 -9.79 -8.81
N GLU A 13 -10.28 -9.44 -10.08
CA GLU A 13 -10.38 -8.06 -10.61
C GLU A 13 -11.82 -7.52 -10.58
N GLY A 14 -12.78 -8.31 -11.06
CA GLY A 14 -14.18 -7.91 -11.08
C GLY A 14 -14.77 -7.74 -9.68
N TYR A 15 -14.19 -8.40 -8.67
CA TYR A 15 -14.63 -8.21 -7.28
C TYR A 15 -14.39 -6.78 -6.80
N TYR A 16 -13.20 -6.21 -7.04
CA TYR A 16 -12.83 -4.86 -6.58
C TYR A 16 -13.38 -3.72 -7.44
N ASP A 17 -13.61 -3.96 -8.73
CA ASP A 17 -14.28 -2.98 -9.61
C ASP A 17 -15.78 -2.87 -9.35
N THR A 18 -16.43 -3.98 -8.96
CA THR A 18 -17.88 -4.03 -8.75
C THR A 18 -18.28 -3.80 -7.29
N HIS A 19 -17.44 -4.22 -6.33
CA HIS A 19 -17.67 -3.95 -4.91
C HIS A 19 -16.91 -2.69 -4.52
N GLY A 20 -17.65 -1.61 -4.26
CA GLY A 20 -17.10 -0.40 -3.68
C GLY A 20 -16.58 -0.68 -2.27
N VAL A 21 -15.33 -1.14 -2.16
CA VAL A 21 -14.59 -1.41 -0.90
C VAL A 21 -14.50 -0.19 0.00
N LEU A 22 -14.74 1.02 -0.53
CA LEU A 22 -14.90 2.25 0.24
C LEU A 22 -16.02 2.17 1.28
N LYS A 23 -17.07 1.36 1.07
CA LYS A 23 -18.15 1.15 2.04
C LYS A 23 -17.75 0.20 3.18
N ASP A 24 -16.73 -0.62 2.97
CA ASP A 24 -16.21 -1.57 3.96
C ASP A 24 -15.08 -0.96 4.81
N ILE A 25 -14.61 0.25 4.47
CA ILE A 25 -13.68 1.01 5.29
C ILE A 25 -14.47 1.60 6.45
N ILE A 26 -14.29 0.99 7.62
CA ILE A 26 -14.90 1.45 8.87
C ILE A 26 -14.11 2.68 9.33
N ASP A 27 -14.79 3.81 9.49
CA ASP A 27 -14.26 5.07 10.02
C ASP A 27 -14.15 5.00 11.55
N GLU A 28 -13.54 3.92 12.04
CA GLU A 28 -13.20 3.77 13.45
C GLU A 28 -11.86 4.46 13.70
N ASP A 29 -11.76 5.20 14.81
CA ASP A 29 -10.49 5.73 15.32
C ASP A 29 -9.56 4.53 15.59
N ILE A 30 -8.71 4.22 14.61
CA ILE A 30 -7.65 3.24 14.79
C ILE A 30 -6.70 3.86 15.82
N ASP A 31 -6.68 3.29 17.03
CA ASP A 31 -5.67 3.60 18.03
C ASP A 31 -4.30 3.19 17.48
N LEU A 32 -3.65 4.12 16.78
CA LEU A 32 -2.26 4.05 16.37
C LEU A 32 -1.40 4.30 17.62
N SER A 33 -1.57 3.46 18.64
CA SER A 33 -0.70 3.41 19.80
C SER A 33 0.71 3.08 19.31
N LEU A 34 1.51 4.14 19.16
CA LEU A 34 2.94 4.04 18.94
C LEU A 34 3.52 3.42 20.20
N ASP A 35 3.81 2.12 20.13
CA ASP A 35 4.55 1.38 21.16
C ASP A 35 5.68 2.26 21.74
N ASP A 36 5.76 2.38 23.07
CA ASP A 36 6.68 3.34 23.73
C ASP A 36 8.15 3.06 23.39
N ALA A 37 8.48 1.81 23.06
CA ALA A 37 9.77 1.44 22.50
C ALA A 37 10.00 2.08 21.11
N LEU A 38 8.98 2.10 20.26
CA LEU A 38 9.01 2.75 18.95
C LEU A 38 9.16 4.27 19.06
N ARG A 39 8.56 4.91 20.07
CA ARG A 39 8.75 6.34 20.35
C ARG A 39 10.20 6.64 20.76
N LYS A 40 10.77 5.87 21.69
CA LYS A 40 12.17 6.01 22.14
C LYS A 40 13.19 5.78 21.03
N ASP A 41 12.90 4.86 20.12
CA ASP A 41 13.74 4.60 18.94
C ASP A 41 13.71 5.74 17.91
N ILE A 42 12.60 6.49 17.83
CA ILE A 42 12.49 7.67 16.98
C ILE A 42 13.30 8.84 17.57
N THR A 43 13.16 9.12 18.87
CA THR A 43 13.86 10.24 19.53
C THR A 43 15.36 10.02 19.69
N SER A 44 15.81 8.77 19.82
CA SER A 44 17.23 8.45 20.05
C SER A 44 18.11 8.48 18.79
N GLY A 45 17.55 8.71 17.59
CA GLY A 45 18.31 8.83 16.34
C GLY A 45 19.04 7.56 15.88
N ARG A 46 18.91 6.44 16.60
CA ARG A 46 19.59 5.16 16.31
C ARG A 46 18.94 4.35 15.19
N ARG A 47 17.99 4.94 14.47
CA ARG A 47 17.19 4.20 13.50
C ARG A 47 17.93 4.03 12.17
N LYS A 48 18.83 3.05 12.11
CA LYS A 48 19.05 2.29 10.88
C LYS A 48 17.89 1.30 10.74
N ARG A 49 16.66 1.77 10.45
CA ARG A 49 15.54 0.83 10.23
C ARG A 49 15.92 -0.01 9.02
N THR A 50 16.15 -1.30 9.23
CA THR A 50 16.33 -2.22 8.14
C THR A 50 15.05 -2.21 7.30
N LEU A 51 15.22 -2.12 5.98
CA LEU A 51 14.09 -2.19 5.06
C LEU A 51 13.43 -3.55 5.25
N ARG A 52 12.12 -3.56 5.51
CA ARG A 52 11.33 -4.79 5.50
C ARG A 52 10.86 -5.08 4.08
N ASN A 53 10.89 -6.36 3.70
CA ASN A 53 10.32 -6.82 2.44
C ASN A 53 8.80 -6.86 2.60
N ILE A 54 8.10 -6.23 1.67
CA ILE A 54 6.63 -6.16 1.64
C ILE A 54 6.20 -6.62 0.26
N SER A 55 5.19 -7.48 0.20
CA SER A 55 4.57 -7.92 -1.05
C SER A 55 3.25 -7.19 -1.24
N ILE A 56 3.10 -6.49 -2.37
CA ILE A 56 1.88 -5.76 -2.73
C ILE A 56 1.37 -6.32 -4.05
N LYS A 57 0.09 -6.68 -4.12
CA LYS A 57 -0.57 -7.05 -5.37
C LYS A 57 -0.92 -5.78 -6.14
N ILE A 58 -0.50 -5.70 -7.40
CA ILE A 58 -0.70 -4.56 -8.28
C ILE A 58 -1.06 -5.11 -9.66
N ASP A 59 -1.91 -4.40 -10.40
CA ASP A 59 -2.19 -4.70 -11.81
C ASP A 59 -0.87 -4.77 -12.62
N PRO A 60 -0.66 -5.82 -13.43
CA PRO A 60 0.48 -5.94 -14.33
C PRO A 60 0.70 -4.72 -15.24
N LEU A 61 -0.35 -4.06 -15.70
CA LEU A 61 -0.28 -2.90 -16.59
C LEU A 61 0.33 -1.69 -15.87
N TYR A 62 -0.08 -1.44 -14.62
CA TYR A 62 0.53 -0.39 -13.80
C TYR A 62 1.98 -0.72 -13.48
N LEU A 63 2.30 -1.97 -13.17
CA LEU A 63 3.68 -2.39 -12.91
C LEU A 63 4.59 -2.14 -14.13
N GLN A 64 4.14 -2.46 -15.34
CA GLN A 64 4.88 -2.19 -16.58
C GLN A 64 5.08 -0.68 -16.79
N SER A 65 4.04 0.12 -16.54
CA SER A 65 4.11 1.57 -16.68
C SER A 65 5.13 2.19 -15.72
N ILE A 66 5.12 1.75 -14.45
CA ILE A 66 6.09 2.18 -13.43
C ILE A 66 7.51 1.81 -13.85
N LYS A 67 7.73 0.60 -14.38
CA LYS A 67 9.05 0.17 -14.87
C LYS A 67 9.54 1.06 -16.02
N LYS A 68 8.68 1.39 -16.99
CA LYS A 68 9.03 2.29 -18.10
C LYS A 68 9.45 3.67 -17.60
N ILE A 69 8.68 4.24 -16.66
CA ILE A 69 9.00 5.55 -16.07
C ILE A 69 10.33 5.49 -15.30
N ALA A 70 10.58 4.41 -14.56
CA ALA A 70 11.82 4.23 -13.82
C ALA A 70 13.04 4.12 -14.75
N THR A 71 12.92 3.35 -15.84
CA THR A 71 13.97 3.25 -16.87
C THR A 71 14.26 4.60 -17.52
N PHE A 72 13.23 5.37 -17.87
CA PHE A 72 13.41 6.71 -18.43
C PHE A 72 14.14 7.66 -17.46
N LYS A 73 13.87 7.52 -16.15
CA LYS A 73 14.53 8.30 -15.09
C LYS A 73 15.90 7.75 -14.68
N GLY A 74 16.35 6.63 -15.26
CA GLY A 74 17.63 6.00 -14.93
C GLY A 74 17.70 5.45 -13.50
N ILE A 75 16.56 5.17 -12.85
CA ILE A 75 16.50 4.68 -11.46
C ILE A 75 15.75 3.34 -11.37
N PRO A 76 16.04 2.48 -10.37
CA PRO A 76 15.27 1.26 -10.16
C PRO A 76 13.80 1.55 -9.84
N TYR A 77 12.88 0.74 -10.39
CA TYR A 77 11.44 0.92 -10.17
C TYR A 77 11.06 0.87 -8.68
N GLN A 78 11.77 0.08 -7.88
CA GLN A 78 11.57 0.02 -6.43
C GLN A 78 11.90 1.36 -5.75
N THR A 79 12.96 2.04 -6.19
CA THR A 79 13.34 3.36 -5.68
C THR A 79 12.31 4.41 -6.04
N LEU A 80 11.82 4.38 -7.29
CA LEU A 80 10.77 5.29 -7.76
C LEU A 80 9.49 5.15 -6.93
N VAL A 81 9.04 3.92 -6.70
CA VAL A 81 7.84 3.64 -5.88
C VAL A 81 8.02 4.14 -4.45
N ARG A 82 9.21 3.95 -3.86
CA ARG A 82 9.53 4.46 -2.51
C ARG A 82 9.49 5.99 -2.45
N GLN A 83 10.05 6.66 -3.46
CA GLN A 83 10.06 8.11 -3.53
C GLN A 83 8.63 8.66 -3.60
N TRP A 84 7.81 8.13 -4.51
CA TRP A 84 6.41 8.54 -4.63
C TRP A 84 5.60 8.30 -3.37
N LEU A 85 5.80 7.16 -2.70
CA LEU A 85 5.15 6.87 -1.43
C LEU A 85 5.52 7.92 -0.36
N THR A 86 6.81 8.28 -0.28
CA THR A 86 7.30 9.28 0.68
C THR A 86 6.74 10.67 0.37
N GLU A 87 6.74 11.08 -0.89
CA GLU A 87 6.20 12.37 -1.34
C GLU A 87 4.71 12.48 -1.01
N LYS A 88 3.93 11.41 -1.25
CA LYS A 88 2.50 11.36 -0.95
C LYS A 88 2.25 11.43 0.56
N ILE A 89 2.96 10.64 1.37
CA ILE A 89 2.82 10.68 2.84
C ILE A 89 3.11 12.09 3.37
N ARG A 90 4.18 12.75 2.91
CA ARG A 90 4.51 14.12 3.32
C ARG A 90 3.40 15.11 2.96
N LYS A 91 2.82 14.95 1.77
CA LYS A 91 1.70 15.79 1.30
C LYS A 91 0.48 15.67 2.20
N GLU A 92 0.07 14.44 2.54
CA GLU A 92 -1.08 14.19 3.41
C GLU A 92 -0.86 14.67 4.84
N LEU A 93 0.37 14.50 5.37
CA LEU A 93 0.72 14.96 6.72
C LEU A 93 0.93 16.49 6.80
N LYS A 94 0.84 17.23 5.69
CA LYS A 94 1.16 18.68 5.59
C LYS A 94 2.54 19.05 6.17
N ILE A 95 3.49 18.12 6.13
CA ILE A 95 4.86 18.37 6.56
C ILE A 95 5.59 18.93 5.34
N ALA A 96 5.66 20.26 5.27
CA ALA A 96 6.42 21.01 4.26
C ALA A 96 7.90 21.12 4.67
#